data_AF-A0ABD3FCZ1-F1
#
_entry.id   AF-A0ABD3FCZ1-F1
#
_cell.length_a   1.000
_cell.length_b   1.000
_cell.length_c   1.000
_cell.angle_alpha   90.00
_cell.angle_beta   90.00
_cell.angle_gamma   90.00
#
_symmetry.space_group_name_H-M   'P 1'
#
loop_
_entity.id
_entity.type
_entity.pdbx_description
1 polymer ?
#
loop_
_entity_poly.entity_id
_entity_poly.type
_entity_poly.pdbx_seq_one_letter_code
_entity_poly.pdbx_strand_id
1 'polypeptide(L)'
;MPRKQRSCTVKQKLAAIARIEEIGLLETIDELDHPPGTVDSWWRARERLRAFKGTKTTKGQGRKESFPFTPALVTFMNDIRRDEEGSSNTIRASGSNSTRRTRRPMRAAERR
;
A
#
# COMPACT_ATOMS: atom_id res chain seq x y z
N MET A 1 -31.44 18.34 -0.94
CA MET A 1 -31.33 17.04 -1.65
C MET A 1 -30.03 16.36 -1.25
N PRO A 2 -30.04 15.19 -0.60
CA PRO A 2 -28.82 14.45 -0.32
C PRO A 2 -28.12 14.08 -1.64
N ARG A 3 -26.82 14.36 -1.75
CA ARG A 3 -26.04 14.01 -2.95
C ARG A 3 -25.90 12.49 -2.98
N LYS A 4 -26.57 11.82 -3.92
CA LYS A 4 -26.42 10.39 -4.16
C LYS A 4 -24.93 10.07 -4.39
N GLN A 5 -24.44 9.04 -3.70
CA GLN A 5 -23.03 8.67 -3.68
C GLN A 5 -22.53 8.46 -5.13
N ARG A 6 -21.61 9.32 -5.60
CA ARG A 6 -21.13 9.31 -7.01
C ARG A 6 -20.07 8.24 -7.31
N SER A 7 -19.76 7.40 -6.33
CA SER A 7 -18.71 6.39 -6.45
C SER A 7 -19.26 5.09 -7.02
N CYS A 8 -19.17 4.92 -8.34
CA CYS A 8 -19.44 3.64 -8.99
C CYS A 8 -18.18 2.76 -9.02
N THR A 9 -18.35 1.48 -8.71
CA THR A 9 -17.27 0.47 -8.77
C THR A 9 -16.98 0.07 -10.22
N VAL A 10 -15.76 -0.42 -10.50
CA VAL A 10 -15.40 -0.92 -11.84
C VAL A 10 -16.32 -2.06 -12.28
N LYS A 11 -16.74 -2.92 -11.34
CA LYS A 11 -17.72 -4.00 -11.60
C LYS A 11 -19.05 -3.45 -12.10
N GLN A 12 -19.60 -2.41 -11.47
CA GLN A 12 -20.84 -1.77 -11.92
C GLN A 12 -20.70 -1.17 -13.32
N LYS A 13 -19.57 -0.53 -13.62
CA LYS A 13 -19.31 0.02 -14.96
C LYS A 13 -19.25 -1.07 -16.03
N LEU A 14 -18.60 -2.21 -15.72
CA LEU A 14 -18.52 -3.34 -16.63
C LEU A 14 -19.89 -4.02 -16.85
N ALA A 15 -20.70 -4.14 -15.80
CA ALA A 15 -22.07 -4.65 -15.93
C ALA A 15 -22.92 -3.74 -16.83
N ALA A 16 -22.82 -2.42 -16.66
CA ALA A 16 -23.48 -1.46 -17.55
C ALA A 16 -23.02 -1.61 -19.00
N ILE A 17 -21.72 -1.79 -19.25
CA ILE A 17 -21.18 -2.02 -20.61
C ILE A 17 -21.72 -3.31 -21.22
N ALA A 18 -21.81 -4.40 -20.45
CA ALA A 18 -22.41 -5.65 -20.93
C ALA A 18 -23.88 -5.43 -21.33
N ARG A 19 -24.63 -4.65 -20.56
CA ARG A 19 -26.03 -4.33 -20.86
C ARG A 19 -26.19 -3.47 -22.11
N ILE A 20 -25.29 -2.50 -22.33
CA ILE A 20 -25.23 -1.71 -23.56
C ILE A 20 -24.99 -2.60 -24.78
N GLU A 21 -24.19 -3.66 -24.67
CA GLU A 21 -23.96 -4.60 -25.78
C GLU A 21 -25.17 -5.50 -26.06
N GLU A 22 -25.97 -5.82 -25.04
CA GLU A 22 -27.17 -6.66 -25.17
C GLU A 22 -28.38 -5.90 -25.71
N ILE A 23 -28.65 -4.69 -25.19
CA ILE A 23 -29.91 -3.96 -25.41
C ILE A 23 -29.68 -2.65 -26.17
N GLY A 24 -28.46 -2.11 -26.15
CA GLY A 24 -28.11 -0.81 -26.73
C GLY A 24 -28.05 0.33 -25.70
N LEU A 25 -27.41 1.42 -26.09
CA LEU A 25 -27.04 2.51 -25.17
C LEU A 25 -28.25 3.27 -24.60
N LEU A 26 -29.27 3.54 -25.42
CA LEU A 26 -30.44 4.33 -25.01
C LEU A 26 -31.31 3.59 -24.01
N GLU A 27 -31.65 2.33 -24.30
CA GLU A 27 -32.41 1.45 -23.41
C GLU A 27 -31.69 1.25 -22.07
N THR A 28 -30.36 1.15 -22.11
CA THR A 28 -29.54 1.02 -20.90
C THR A 28 -29.50 2.31 -20.06
N ILE A 29 -29.63 3.48 -20.68
CA ILE A 29 -29.72 4.77 -19.97
C ILE A 29 -31.06 4.88 -19.25
N ASP A 30 -32.14 4.35 -19.84
CA ASP A 30 -33.46 4.33 -19.20
C ASP A 30 -33.53 3.29 -18.06
N GLU A 31 -32.81 2.16 -18.17
CA GLU A 31 -32.75 1.12 -17.13
C GLU A 31 -31.83 1.51 -15.96
N LEU A 32 -30.73 2.23 -16.21
CA LEU A 32 -29.81 2.68 -15.15
C LEU A 32 -30.20 4.05 -14.58
N ASP A 33 -30.29 4.13 -13.25
CA ASP A 33 -30.43 5.38 -12.49
C ASP A 33 -29.10 6.17 -12.42
N HIS A 34 -28.51 6.42 -13.59
CA HIS A 34 -27.27 7.16 -13.79
C HIS A 34 -27.45 8.23 -14.87
N PRO A 35 -26.81 9.40 -14.74
CA PRO A 35 -26.91 10.43 -15.76
C PRO A 35 -26.46 9.91 -17.13
N PRO A 36 -27.15 10.26 -18.24
CA PRO A 36 -26.82 9.77 -19.58
C PRO A 36 -25.36 9.97 -19.97
N GLY A 37 -24.81 11.15 -19.68
CA GLY A 37 -23.39 11.46 -19.94
C GLY A 37 -22.40 10.59 -19.14
N THR A 38 -22.83 10.03 -18.00
CA THR A 38 -22.01 9.10 -17.22
C THR A 38 -21.93 7.74 -17.91
N VAL A 39 -23.07 7.22 -18.39
CA VAL A 39 -23.14 5.94 -19.09
C VAL A 39 -22.37 6.03 -20.43
N ASP A 40 -22.54 7.12 -21.19
CA ASP A 40 -21.77 7.38 -22.40
C ASP A 40 -20.25 7.44 -22.12
N SER A 41 -19.84 8.08 -21.03
CA SER A 41 -18.42 8.14 -20.65
C SER A 41 -17.82 6.75 -20.37
N TRP A 42 -18.62 5.82 -19.83
CA TRP A 42 -18.19 4.44 -19.57
C TRP A 42 -18.12 3.65 -20.86
N TRP A 43 -19.11 3.82 -21.75
CA TRP A 43 -19.10 3.21 -23.07
C TRP A 43 -17.87 3.61 -23.89
N ARG A 44 -17.52 4.90 -23.89
CA ARG A 44 -16.28 5.39 -24.54
C ARG A 44 -15.01 4.83 -23.89
N ALA A 45 -15.04 4.59 -22.58
CA ALA A 45 -13.91 4.03 -21.84
C ALA A 45 -13.90 2.48 -21.78
N ARG A 46 -14.78 1.79 -22.53
CA ARG A 46 -15.01 0.34 -22.38
C ARG A 46 -13.76 -0.52 -22.51
N GLU A 47 -12.87 -0.19 -23.45
CA GLU A 47 -11.63 -0.95 -23.67
C GLU A 47 -10.67 -0.83 -22.48
N ARG A 48 -10.53 0.38 -21.93
CA ARG A 48 -9.72 0.64 -20.74
C ARG A 48 -10.30 -0.05 -19.51
N LEU A 49 -11.63 -0.08 -19.39
CA LEU A 49 -12.32 -0.77 -18.31
C LEU A 49 -12.17 -2.30 -18.41
N ARG A 50 -12.19 -2.87 -19.62
CA ARG A 50 -11.95 -4.30 -19.86
C ARG A 50 -10.50 -4.70 -19.61
N ALA A 51 -9.54 -3.87 -20.01
CA ALA A 51 -8.12 -4.08 -19.78
C ALA A 51 -7.70 -3.87 -18.31
N PHE A 52 -8.60 -3.39 -17.44
CA PHE A 52 -8.29 -3.09 -16.05
C PHE A 52 -8.11 -4.38 -15.23
N LYS A 53 -6.85 -4.76 -14.97
CA LYS A 53 -6.46 -5.95 -14.20
C LYS A 53 -6.03 -5.64 -12.74
N GLY A 54 -6.36 -4.44 -12.22
CA GLY A 54 -5.81 -3.93 -10.95
C GLY A 54 -6.78 -3.93 -9.76
N THR A 55 -6.25 -4.01 -8.54
CA THR A 55 -6.89 -3.39 -7.36
C THR A 55 -6.68 -1.88 -7.46
N LYS A 56 -7.55 -1.04 -6.86
CA LYS A 56 -7.35 0.42 -6.79
C LYS A 56 -6.06 0.71 -6.02
N THR A 57 -4.91 0.67 -6.68
CA THR A 57 -3.70 1.26 -6.13
C THR A 57 -3.80 2.75 -6.41
N THR A 58 -3.97 3.55 -5.37
CA THR A 58 -3.67 4.98 -5.38
C THR A 58 -2.17 5.25 -5.57
N LYS A 59 -1.39 4.28 -6.06
CA LYS A 59 0.01 4.48 -6.40
C LYS A 59 0.07 5.40 -7.62
N GLY A 60 0.34 6.67 -7.37
CA GLY A 60 0.43 7.72 -8.38
C GLY A 60 -0.86 8.51 -8.62
N GLN A 61 -1.97 8.16 -7.94
CA GLN A 61 -3.21 8.93 -7.98
C GLN A 61 -3.58 9.43 -6.58
N GLY A 62 -3.52 10.74 -6.42
CA GLY A 62 -3.75 11.46 -5.16
C GLY A 62 -2.81 12.66 -5.07
N ARG A 63 -3.22 13.75 -4.39
CA ARG A 63 -2.28 14.79 -4.01
C ARG A 63 -1.18 14.14 -3.18
N LYS A 64 0.09 14.34 -3.55
CA LYS A 64 1.22 14.05 -2.67
C LYS A 64 1.18 15.09 -1.55
N GLU A 65 0.36 14.85 -0.54
CA GLU A 65 0.45 15.63 0.69
C GLU A 65 1.78 15.27 1.35
N SER A 66 2.74 16.19 1.27
CA SER A 66 3.99 16.08 1.99
C SER A 66 3.69 16.34 3.47
N PHE A 67 3.41 15.28 4.22
CA PHE A 67 3.28 15.41 5.66
C PHE A 67 4.66 15.77 6.23
N PRO A 68 4.79 16.85 7.03
CA PRO A 68 6.09 17.37 7.48
C PRO A 68 6.88 16.37 8.34
N PHE A 69 6.21 15.35 8.88
CA PHE A 69 6.80 14.32 9.75
C PHE A 69 6.96 12.95 9.09
N THR A 70 6.80 12.83 7.76
CA THR A 70 6.92 11.54 7.07
C THR A 70 8.25 10.82 7.30
N PRO A 71 9.44 11.47 7.30
CA PRO A 71 10.70 10.75 7.53
C PRO A 71 10.81 10.23 8.96
N ALA A 72 10.42 11.04 9.95
CA ALA A 72 10.49 10.68 11.36
C ALA A 72 9.55 9.50 11.71
N LEU A 73 8.33 9.51 11.15
CA LEU A 73 7.38 8.42 11.33
C LEU A 73 7.86 7.11 10.73
N VAL A 74 8.45 7.16 9.53
CA VAL A 74 9.02 5.97 8.87
C VAL A 74 10.18 5.40 9.67
N THR A 75 11.07 6.25 10.20
CA THR A 75 12.17 5.82 11.09
C THR A 75 11.63 5.14 12.34
N PHE A 76 10.68 5.76 13.05
CA PHE A 76 10.06 5.18 14.24
C PHE A 76 9.41 3.82 13.96
N MET A 77 8.67 3.68 12.87
CA MET A 77 8.06 2.40 12.49
C MET A 77 9.11 1.34 12.13
N ASN A 78 10.21 1.73 11.50
CA ASN A 78 11.29 0.80 11.16
C ASN A 78 12.07 0.35 12.41
N ASP A 79 12.27 1.24 13.38
CA ASP A 79 12.92 0.91 14.64
C ASP A 79 12.10 -0.11 15.43
N ILE A 80 10.77 0.08 15.52
CA ILE A 80 9.86 -0.91 16.13
C ILE A 80 9.98 -2.29 15.46
N ARG A 81 9.99 -2.34 14.12
CA ARG A 81 10.11 -3.62 13.39
C ARG A 81 11.45 -4.32 13.65
N ARG A 82 12.54 -3.55 13.77
CA ARG A 82 13.88 -4.09 14.08
C ARG A 82 13.96 -4.64 15.50
N ASP A 83 13.30 -4.00 16.45
CA ASP A 83 13.26 -4.44 17.85
C ASP A 83 12.41 -5.72 18.03
N GLU A 84 11.32 -5.85 17.26
CA GLU A 84 10.51 -7.08 17.22
C GLU A 84 11.27 -8.25 16.57
N GLU A 85 12.06 -8.01 15.52
CA GLU A 85 12.92 -9.03 14.89
C GLU A 85 14.12 -9.43 15.77
N GLY A 86 14.69 -8.48 16.52
CA GLY A 86 15.79 -8.72 17.47
C GLY A 86 15.40 -9.54 18.70
N SER A 87 14.14 -9.45 19.12
CA SER A 87 13.61 -10.15 20.30
C SER A 87 13.45 -11.67 20.11
N SER A 88 13.47 -12.15 18.85
CA SER A 88 13.40 -13.60 18.55
C SER A 88 14.75 -14.31 18.66
N ASN A 89 15.88 -13.58 18.62
CA ASN A 89 17.23 -14.16 18.60
C ASN A 89 17.93 -14.17 19.98
N THR A 90 17.41 -13.47 20.98
CA THR A 90 18.07 -13.34 22.30
C THR A 90 17.75 -14.49 23.27
N ILE A 91 16.74 -15.33 23.00
CA ILE A 91 16.42 -16.50 23.84
C ILE A 91 17.46 -17.62 23.71
N ARG A 92 18.39 -17.57 22.72
CA ARG A 92 19.38 -18.65 22.47
C ARG A 92 20.81 -18.37 22.94
N ALA A 93 21.14 -17.18 23.47
CA ALA A 93 22.54 -16.81 23.73
C ALA A 93 22.90 -16.55 25.21
N SER A 94 22.10 -17.02 26.16
CA SER A 94 22.41 -16.95 27.60
C SER A 94 22.80 -18.34 28.15
N GLY A 95 23.78 -18.96 27.50
CA GLY A 95 24.46 -20.17 27.98
C GLY A 95 25.94 -19.90 28.22
N SER A 96 26.28 -19.50 29.44
CA SER A 96 27.54 -19.73 30.16
C SER A 96 28.88 -19.60 29.42
N ASN A 97 29.67 -18.58 29.78
CA ASN A 97 31.05 -18.87 30.21
C ASN A 97 31.60 -17.83 31.18
N SER A 98 31.43 -18.11 32.47
CA SER A 98 32.19 -17.49 33.54
C SER A 98 33.50 -18.27 33.74
N THR A 99 34.55 -17.52 34.11
CA THR A 99 35.78 -17.92 34.84
C THR A 99 37.02 -18.39 34.05
N ARG A 100 38.01 -17.47 33.94
CA ARG A 100 39.41 -17.55 34.49
C ARG A 100 40.27 -16.43 33.87
N ARG A 101 40.54 -15.34 34.59
CA ARG A 101 41.68 -15.11 35.52
C ARG A 101 43.07 -15.22 34.86
N THR A 102 43.68 -14.04 34.71
CA THR A 102 45.11 -13.67 34.74
C THR A 102 46.06 -14.12 33.62
N ARG A 103 46.65 -13.15 32.91
CA ARG A 103 48.01 -12.61 33.18
C ARG A 103 48.33 -11.42 32.26
N ARG A 104 48.71 -10.29 32.89
CA ARG A 104 49.46 -9.17 32.29
C ARG A 104 50.73 -9.68 31.60
N PRO A 105 51.09 -9.20 30.40
CA PRO A 105 52.49 -9.08 30.02
C PRO A 105 53.01 -7.67 30.35
N MET A 106 54.20 -7.64 30.95
CA MET A 106 54.96 -6.44 31.30
C MET A 106 55.26 -5.59 30.07
N ARG A 107 55.10 -4.28 30.24
CA ARG A 107 55.62 -3.23 29.37
C ARG A 107 57.15 -3.23 29.48
N ALA A 108 57.86 -3.78 28.50
CA ALA A 108 59.30 -3.65 28.42
C ALA A 108 59.64 -2.20 28.04
N ALA A 109 60.43 -1.56 28.89
CA ALA A 109 60.88 -0.20 28.72
C ALA A 109 61.96 -0.16 27.63
N GLU A 110 61.71 0.65 26.62
CA GLU A 110 62.69 1.17 25.67
C GLU A 110 63.80 1.91 26.45
N ARG A 111 65.04 1.39 26.40
CA ARG A 111 66.23 2.13 26.81
C ARG A 111 67.38 1.80 25.87
N ARG A 112 67.73 2.85 25.10
CA ARG A 112 69.01 3.20 24.47
C ARG A 112 69.41 2.44 23.20
#